data_AF-A0A5C8NE51-F1
#
_entry.id   AF-A0A5C8NE51-F1
#
_cell.length_a   1.000
_cell.length_b   1.000
_cell.length_c   1.000
_cell.angle_alpha   90.00
_cell.angle_beta   90.00
_cell.angle_gamma   90.00
#
_symmetry.space_group_name_H-M   'P 1'
#
loop_
_entity.id
_entity.type
_entity.pdbx_description
1 polymer ?
#
loop_
_entity_poly.entity_id
_entity_poly.type
_entity_poly.pdbx_seq_one_letter_code
_entity_poly.pdbx_strand_id
1 'polypeptide(L)'
;MSATKTTDSPSLIRVQRRVFAIGFFTVTIHGVLGLIGVAHVLVGQDRHSDAVALVFMSGVAAVLVYLGVRAILAKPFWSPAWIALALTPTAAAFIWVV
;
A
#
# COMPACT_ATOMS: atom_id res chain seq x y z
N MET A 1 -27.57 23.19 -27.45
CA MET A 1 -27.15 21.82 -27.06
C MET A 1 -26.75 21.87 -25.60
N SER A 2 -27.69 21.58 -24.69
CA SER A 2 -27.46 21.63 -23.25
C SER A 2 -26.77 20.34 -22.83
N ALA A 3 -25.51 20.43 -22.39
CA ALA A 3 -24.83 19.30 -21.78
C ALA A 3 -25.53 18.98 -20.47
N THR A 4 -26.43 17.99 -20.48
CA THR A 4 -26.97 17.37 -19.28
C THR A 4 -25.78 16.84 -18.48
N LYS A 5 -25.39 17.59 -17.44
CA LYS A 5 -24.46 17.13 -16.41
C LYS A 5 -25.08 15.88 -15.81
N THR A 6 -24.63 14.71 -16.25
CA THR A 6 -25.04 13.44 -15.64
C THR A 6 -24.65 13.54 -14.18
N THR A 7 -25.64 13.72 -13.31
CA THR A 7 -25.43 13.56 -11.87
C THR A 7 -25.06 12.10 -11.68
N ASP A 8 -23.76 11.81 -11.55
CA ASP A 8 -23.29 10.44 -11.35
C ASP A 8 -24.07 9.84 -10.19
N SER A 9 -24.79 8.75 -10.47
CA SER A 9 -25.55 8.06 -9.44
C SER A 9 -24.62 7.71 -8.26
N PRO A 10 -25.06 7.86 -7.00
CA PRO A 10 -24.25 7.51 -5.83
C PRO A 10 -23.67 6.09 -5.88
N SER A 11 -24.33 5.17 -6.60
CA SER A 11 -23.81 3.82 -6.85
C SER A 11 -22.58 3.81 -7.76
N LEU A 12 -22.57 4.62 -8.82
CA LEU A 12 -21.45 4.74 -9.76
C LEU A 12 -20.21 5.33 -9.07
N ILE A 13 -20.39 6.38 -8.25
CA ILE A 13 -19.29 6.97 -7.47
C ILE A 13 -18.65 5.94 -6.54
N ARG A 14 -19.47 5.07 -5.92
CA ARG A 14 -18.97 4.01 -5.03
C ARG A 14 -18.15 2.96 -5.79
N VAL A 15 -18.60 2.57 -6.99
CA VAL A 15 -17.86 1.63 -7.85
C VAL A 15 -16.56 2.28 -8.33
N GLN A 16 -16.62 3.52 -8.82
CA GLN A 16 -15.45 4.29 -9.27
C GLN A 16 -14.38 4.35 -8.18
N ARG A 17 -14.73 4.73 -6.94
CA ARG A 17 -13.78 4.77 -5.82
C ARG A 17 -13.13 3.40 -5.55
N ARG A 18 -13.89 2.31 -5.63
CA ARG A 18 -13.34 0.96 -5.43
C ARG A 18 -12.35 0.59 -6.53
N VAL A 19 -12.71 0.85 -7.79
CA VAL A 19 -11.83 0.59 -8.93
C VAL A 19 -10.54 1.39 -8.82
N PHE A 20 -10.62 2.68 -8.48
CA PHE A 20 -9.43 3.50 -8.23
C PHE A 20 -8.59 3.00 -7.06
N ALA A 21 -9.23 2.61 -5.95
CA ALA A 21 -8.51 2.09 -4.79
C ALA A 21 -7.77 0.78 -5.12
N ILE A 22 -8.41 -0.12 -5.89
CA ILE A 22 -7.79 -1.36 -6.36
C ILE A 22 -6.62 -1.05 -7.28
N GLY A 23 -6.81 -0.19 -8.30
CA GLY A 23 -5.73 0.18 -9.22
C GLY A 23 -4.55 0.83 -8.52
N PHE A 24 -4.82 1.77 -7.61
CA PHE A 24 -3.79 2.40 -6.77
C PHE A 24 -3.05 1.37 -5.92
N PHE A 25 -3.78 0.49 -5.23
CA PHE A 25 -3.19 -0.58 -4.41
C PHE A 25 -2.31 -1.50 -5.25
N THR A 26 -2.81 -1.98 -6.39
CA THR A 26 -2.08 -2.88 -7.29
C THR A 26 -0.77 -2.26 -7.75
N VAL A 27 -0.73 -0.98 -8.12
CA VAL A 27 0.52 -0.34 -8.54
C VAL A 27 1.46 -0.15 -7.34
N THR A 28 0.95 0.40 -6.24
CA THR A 28 1.81 0.84 -5.13
C THR A 28 2.32 -0.29 -4.24
N ILE A 29 1.61 -1.43 -4.17
CA ILE A 29 2.09 -2.62 -3.44
C ILE A 29 3.39 -3.17 -4.05
N HIS A 30 3.65 -2.97 -5.35
CA HIS A 30 4.92 -3.34 -5.97
C HIS A 30 6.10 -2.58 -5.35
N GLY A 31 5.89 -1.34 -4.88
CA GLY A 31 6.93 -0.60 -4.16
C GLY A 31 7.29 -1.28 -2.83
N VAL A 32 6.29 -1.74 -2.08
CA VAL A 32 6.51 -2.46 -0.81
C VAL A 32 7.23 -3.79 -1.06
N LEU A 33 6.71 -4.59 -1.98
CA LEU A 33 7.28 -5.91 -2.30
C LEU A 33 8.66 -5.78 -2.96
N GLY A 34 8.87 -4.76 -3.79
CA GLY A 34 10.15 -4.49 -4.43
C GLY A 34 11.23 -4.13 -3.42
N LEU A 35 10.94 -3.28 -2.45
CA LEU A 35 11.87 -2.94 -1.36
C LEU A 35 12.25 -4.19 -0.54
N ILE A 36 11.26 -5.03 -0.21
CA ILE A 36 11.49 -6.30 0.50
C ILE A 36 12.34 -7.26 -0.36
N GLY A 37 12.04 -7.38 -1.65
CA GLY A 37 12.81 -8.22 -2.57
C GLY A 37 14.27 -7.79 -2.67
N VAL A 38 14.54 -6.48 -2.74
CA VAL A 38 15.92 -5.97 -2.74
C VAL A 38 16.60 -6.22 -1.39
N ALA A 39 15.89 -6.05 -0.26
CA ALA A 39 16.43 -6.38 1.06
C ALA A 39 16.89 -7.84 1.14
N HIS A 40 16.12 -8.77 0.55
CA HIS A 40 16.49 -10.18 0.49
C HIS A 40 17.78 -10.42 -0.31
N VAL A 41 18.00 -9.68 -1.40
CA VAL A 41 19.25 -9.75 -2.16
C VAL A 41 20.43 -9.24 -1.31
N LEU A 42 20.23 -8.15 -0.56
CA LEU A 42 21.29 -7.54 0.25
C LEU A 42 21.72 -8.42 1.44
N VAL A 43 20.80 -9.16 2.06
CA VAL A 43 21.15 -10.17 3.08
C VAL A 43 22.10 -11.21 2.51
N GLY A 44 21.83 -11.70 1.29
CA GLY A 44 22.72 -12.65 0.59
C GLY A 44 24.08 -12.08 0.19
N GLN A 45 24.29 -10.77 0.35
CA GLN A 45 25.56 -10.06 0.11
C GLN A 45 26.23 -9.63 1.43
N ASP A 46 25.80 -10.16 2.58
CA ASP A 46 26.24 -9.77 3.92
C ASP A 46 25.97 -8.30 4.29
N ARG A 47 25.13 -7.58 3.53
CA ARG A 47 24.77 -6.17 3.72
C ARG A 47 23.55 -6.00 4.61
N HIS A 48 23.61 -6.53 5.83
CA HIS A 48 22.47 -6.59 6.75
C HIS A 48 21.94 -5.20 7.15
N SER A 49 22.81 -4.21 7.37
CA SER A 49 22.38 -2.83 7.70
C SER A 49 21.48 -2.23 6.62
N ASP A 50 21.85 -2.45 5.36
CA ASP A 50 21.16 -1.89 4.21
C ASP A 50 19.84 -2.63 3.98
N ALA A 51 19.83 -3.95 4.19
CA ALA A 51 18.62 -4.76 4.16
C ALA A 51 17.60 -4.29 5.21
N VAL A 52 18.02 -4.06 6.45
CA VAL A 52 17.17 -3.53 7.52
C VAL A 52 16.62 -2.15 7.15
N ALA A 53 17.45 -1.27 6.59
CA ALA A 53 17.00 0.05 6.14
C ALA A 53 15.93 -0.04 5.04
N LEU A 54 16.06 -0.98 4.09
CA LEU A 54 15.06 -1.20 3.05
C LEU A 54 13.75 -1.78 3.59
N VAL A 55 13.80 -2.70 4.55
CA VAL A 55 12.59 -3.20 5.23
C VAL A 55 11.90 -2.08 6.02
N PHE A 56 12.65 -1.20 6.67
CA PHE A 56 12.06 -0.03 7.33
C PHE A 56 11.34 0.88 6.32
N MET A 57 11.97 1.15 5.17
CA MET A 57 11.37 1.93 4.09
C MET A 57 10.14 1.24 3.46
N SER A 58 10.11 -0.09 3.39
CA SER A 58 8.91 -0.83 2.95
C SER A 58 7.74 -0.63 3.92
N GLY A 59 8.03 -0.50 5.22
CA GLY A 59 7.03 -0.12 6.24
C GLY A 59 6.46 1.27 6.00
N VAL A 60 7.32 2.27 5.76
CA VAL A 60 6.89 3.64 5.41
C VAL A 60 6.01 3.62 4.17
N ALA A 61 6.42 2.90 3.12
CA ALA A 61 5.64 2.75 1.90
C ALA A 61 4.28 2.09 2.17
N ALA A 62 4.23 1.01 2.96
CA ALA A 62 2.98 0.33 3.32
C ALA A 62 1.99 1.26 4.05
N VAL A 63 2.48 2.14 4.93
CA VAL A 63 1.64 3.17 5.58
C VAL A 63 1.07 4.15 4.56
N LEU A 64 1.88 4.62 3.60
CA LEU A 64 1.39 5.52 2.55
C LEU A 64 0.34 4.85 1.65
N VAL A 65 0.55 3.57 1.29
CA VAL A 65 -0.43 2.78 0.53
C VAL A 65 -1.74 2.65 1.31
N TYR A 66 -1.66 2.30 2.59
CA TYR A 66 -2.83 2.23 3.46
C TYR A 66 -3.60 3.56 3.49
N LEU A 67 -2.91 4.67 3.75
CA LEU A 67 -3.53 6.00 3.80
C LEU A 67 -4.18 6.36 2.45
N GLY A 68 -3.49 6.10 1.33
CA GLY A 68 -4.02 6.35 -0.01
C GLY A 68 -5.30 5.56 -0.29
N VAL A 69 -5.31 4.26 0.00
CA VAL A 69 -6.50 3.40 -0.18
C VAL A 69 -7.67 3.89 0.69
N ARG A 70 -7.42 4.23 1.96
CA ARG A 70 -8.48 4.73 2.87
C ARG A 70 -9.03 6.08 2.40
N ALA A 71 -8.17 6.98 1.93
CA ALA A 71 -8.57 8.28 1.40
C ALA A 71 -9.46 8.12 0.15
N ILE A 72 -9.05 7.27 -0.81
CA ILE A 72 -9.83 6.99 -2.02
C ILE A 72 -11.21 6.42 -1.68
N LEU A 73 -11.25 5.45 -0.75
CA LEU A 73 -12.49 4.83 -0.30
C LEU A 73 -13.33 5.72 0.63
N ALA A 74 -12.85 6.91 1.00
CA ALA A 74 -13.48 7.80 1.99
C ALA A 74 -13.81 7.06 3.31
N LYS A 75 -12.84 6.31 3.82
CA LYS A 75 -12.93 5.56 5.07
C LYS A 75 -12.03 6.16 6.15
N PRO A 76 -12.36 6.01 7.45
CA PRO A 76 -11.54 6.57 8.53
C PRO A 76 -10.13 5.99 8.52
N PHE A 77 -9.12 6.81 8.86
CA PHE A 77 -7.72 6.36 8.87
C PHE A 77 -7.35 5.48 10.05
N TRP A 78 -8.16 5.45 11.11
CA TRP A 78 -7.94 4.54 12.22
C TRP A 78 -8.69 3.23 12.00
N SER A 79 -7.96 2.18 11.68
CA SER A 79 -8.53 0.85 11.51
C SER A 79 -7.49 -0.23 11.83
N PRO A 80 -7.45 -0.71 13.10
CA PRO A 80 -6.41 -1.63 13.56
C PRO A 80 -6.24 -2.87 12.68
N ALA A 81 -7.35 -3.48 12.25
CA ALA A 81 -7.32 -4.65 11.36
C ALA A 81 -6.66 -4.35 10.00
N TRP A 82 -6.94 -3.19 9.40
CA TRP A 82 -6.35 -2.82 8.12
C TRP A 82 -4.90 -2.34 8.24
N ILE A 83 -4.54 -1.72 9.37
CA ILE A 83 -3.16 -1.37 9.67
C ILE A 83 -2.32 -2.64 9.81
N ALA A 84 -2.80 -3.63 10.59
CA ALA A 84 -2.15 -4.92 10.73
C ALA A 84 -2.00 -5.62 9.37
N LEU A 85 -3.06 -5.63 8.56
CA LEU A 85 -3.02 -6.22 7.21
C LEU A 85 -1.98 -5.51 6.31
N ALA A 86 -1.97 -4.18 6.29
CA ALA A 86 -1.05 -3.42 5.45
C ALA A 86 0.42 -3.63 5.85
N LEU A 87 0.69 -3.78 7.15
CA LEU A 87 2.04 -4.00 7.68
C LEU A 87 2.50 -5.45 7.65
N THR A 88 1.60 -6.41 7.37
CA THR A 88 1.91 -7.85 7.39
C THR A 88 3.13 -8.22 6.53
N PRO A 89 3.27 -7.77 5.26
CA PRO A 89 4.43 -8.11 4.43
C PRO A 89 5.73 -7.57 5.01
N THR A 90 5.72 -6.33 5.51
CA THR A 90 6.89 -5.69 6.12
C THR A 90 7.28 -6.38 7.43
N ALA A 91 6.31 -6.74 8.27
CA ALA A 91 6.57 -7.45 9.52
C ALA A 91 7.18 -8.84 9.26
N ALA A 92 6.65 -9.57 8.27
CA ALA A 92 7.21 -10.85 7.85
C ALA A 92 8.65 -10.70 7.32
N ALA A 93 8.90 -9.68 6.50
CA ALA A 93 10.25 -9.37 6.02
C ALA A 93 11.21 -9.00 7.15
N PHE A 94 10.76 -8.22 8.13
CA PHE A 94 11.57 -7.83 9.28
C PHE A 94 11.98 -9.04 10.14
N ILE A 95 11.05 -9.96 10.40
CA ILE A 95 11.34 -11.22 11.12
C ILE A 95 12.36 -12.08 10.37
N TRP A 96 12.42 -11.97 9.05
CA TRP A 96 13.36 -12.74 8.23
C TRP A 96 14.74 -12.10 8.14
N VAL A 97 14.83 -10.76 8.06
CA VAL A 97 16.10 -10.03 7.95
C VAL A 97 16.88 -9.96 9.28
N VAL A 98 16.16 -9.99 10.41
CA VAL A 98 16.72 -9.89 11.77
C VAL A 98 16.90 -11.27 12.37
#